data_AF-A0A501WIH9-F1
#
_entry.id   AF-A0A501WIH9-F1
#
_cell.length_a   1.000
_cell.length_b   1.000
_cell.length_c   1.000
_cell.angle_alpha   90.00
_cell.angle_beta   90.00
_cell.angle_gamma   90.00
#
_symmetry.space_group_name_H-M   'P 1'
#
loop_
_entity.id
_entity.type
_entity.pdbx_description
1 polymer ?
#
loop_
_entity_poly.entity_id
_entity_poly.type
_entity_poly.pdbx_seq_one_letter_code
_entity_poly.pdbx_strand_id
1 'polypeptide(L)' 'MKCTQATQLLSQKMERHLSTKEHVSLKLHTAMCPACRRFGEQMEQLRDISKTFVSQPDNNPSATDEKSH' A
#
# COMPACT_ATOMS: atom_id res chain seq x y z
N MET A 1 -0.31 10.74 -16.95
CA MET A 1 -0.74 9.40 -16.50
C MET A 1 -2.25 9.33 -16.44
N LYS A 2 -2.83 8.16 -16.73
CA LYS A 2 -4.28 7.89 -16.58
C LYS A 2 -4.56 7.36 -15.17
N CYS A 3 -5.81 7.44 -14.71
CA CYS A 3 -6.21 6.94 -13.38
C CYS A 3 -5.83 5.46 -13.17
N THR A 4 -5.95 4.61 -14.21
CA THR A 4 -5.54 3.19 -14.16
C THR A 4 -4.04 3.01 -13.88
N GLN A 5 -3.21 3.88 -14.46
CA GLN A 5 -1.77 3.87 -14.21
C GLN A 5 -1.46 4.41 -12.80
N ALA A 6 -2.25 5.37 -12.31
CA ALA A 6 -2.14 5.89 -10.95
C ALA A 6 -2.42 4.82 -9.91
N THR A 7 -3.54 4.10 -10.05
CA THR A 7 -3.93 3.02 -9.14
C THR A 7 -2.93 1.87 -9.18
N GLN A 8 -2.39 1.54 -10.36
CA GLN A 8 -1.34 0.54 -10.49
C GLN A 8 -0.05 0.96 -9.77
N LEU A 9 0.40 2.20 -9.93
CA LEU A 9 1.57 2.72 -9.19
C LEU A 9 1.32 2.80 -7.68
N LEU A 10 0.10 3.12 -7.25
CA LEU A 10 -0.28 3.14 -5.83
C LEU A 10 -0.22 1.74 -5.21
N SER A 11 -0.68 0.72 -5.93
CA SER A 11 -0.53 -0.68 -5.51
C SER A 11 0.96 -1.08 -5.47
N GLN A 12 1.70 -0.78 -6.54
CA GLN A 12 3.12 -1.12 -6.61
C GLN A 12 3.95 -0.43 -5.52
N LYS A 13 3.58 0.78 -5.06
CA LYS A 13 4.22 1.46 -3.92
C LYS A 13 4.18 0.63 -2.63
N MET A 14 3.23 -0.31 -2.50
CA MET A 14 3.12 -1.18 -1.32
C MET A 14 4.13 -2.33 -1.36
N GLU A 15 4.41 -2.85 -2.55
CA GLU A 15 5.28 -4.02 -2.76
C GLU A 15 6.73 -3.62 -3.08
N ARG A 16 6.90 -2.53 -3.81
CA ARG A 16 8.21 -2.00 -4.22
C ARG A 16 8.32 -0.50 -3.99
N HIS A 17 9.55 -0.02 -3.94
CA HIS A 17 9.81 1.40 -4.04
C HIS A 17 9.55 1.89 -5.48
N LEU A 18 8.83 3.01 -5.60
CA LEU A 18 8.67 3.71 -6.87
C LEU A 18 9.95 4.48 -7.20
N SER A 19 10.28 4.57 -8.49
CA SER A 19 11.33 5.48 -8.96
C SER A 19 10.90 6.93 -8.71
N THR A 20 11.87 7.84 -8.52
CA THR A 20 11.63 9.26 -8.28
C THR A 20 10.69 9.88 -9.32
N LYS A 21 10.82 9.50 -10.59
CA LYS A 21 9.96 9.98 -11.69
C LYS A 21 8.51 9.49 -11.56
N GLU A 22 8.33 8.21 -11.18
CA GLU A 22 7.01 7.61 -10.96
C GLU A 22 6.32 8.27 -9.77
N HIS A 23 7.08 8.49 -8.69
CA HIS A 23 6.59 9.14 -7.48
C HIS A 23 6.14 10.59 -7.75
N VAL A 24 6.95 11.38 -8.45
CA VAL A 24 6.58 12.77 -8.80
C VAL A 24 5.34 12.80 -9.70
N SER A 25 5.29 11.94 -10.72
CA SER A 25 4.13 11.86 -11.63
C SER A 25 2.86 11.48 -10.87
N LEU A 26 2.96 10.48 -10.00
CA LEU A 26 1.85 10.02 -9.17
C LEU A 26 1.36 11.11 -8.22
N LYS A 27 2.28 11.82 -7.55
CA LYS A 27 1.96 12.91 -6.63
C LYS A 27 1.26 14.08 -7.32
N LEU A 28 1.70 14.44 -8.54
CA LEU A 28 1.02 15.45 -9.35
C LEU A 28 -0.40 15.01 -9.71
N HIS A 29 -0.58 13.75 -10.07
CA HIS A 29 -1.90 13.24 -10.44
C HIS A 29 -2.85 13.13 -9.26
N THR A 30 -2.41 12.65 -8.10
CA THR A 30 -3.27 12.61 -6.90
C THR A 30 -3.60 14.00 -6.38
N ALA A 31 -2.76 15.02 -6.64
CA ALA A 31 -3.09 16.40 -6.31
C ALA A 31 -4.26 16.96 -7.15
N MET A 32 -4.39 16.54 -8.42
CA MET A 32 -5.46 16.99 -9.32
C MET A 32 -6.67 16.04 -9.41
N CYS A 33 -6.52 14.79 -8.98
CA CYS A 33 -7.55 13.76 -9.06
C CYS A 33 -7.94 13.27 -7.66
N PRO A 34 -9.07 13.74 -7.10
CA PRO A 34 -9.49 13.38 -5.74
C PRO A 34 -9.80 11.89 -5.59
N ALA A 35 -10.25 11.22 -6.66
CA ALA A 35 -10.50 9.79 -6.65
C ALA A 35 -9.20 8.99 -6.41
N CYS A 36 -8.14 9.30 -7.16
CA CYS A 36 -6.84 8.64 -6.98
C CYS A 36 -6.18 9.01 -5.65
N ARG A 37 -6.41 10.22 -5.12
CA ARG A 37 -5.96 10.61 -3.79
C ARG A 37 -6.57 9.72 -2.70
N ARG A 38 -7.90 9.59 -2.70
CA ARG A 38 -8.63 8.74 -1.74
C ARG A 38 -8.19 7.29 -1.81
N PHE A 39 -8.00 6.75 -3.01
CA PHE A 39 -7.48 5.40 -3.18
C PHE A 39 -6.10 5.22 -2.55
N GLY A 40 -5.20 6.21 -2.72
CA GLY A 40 -3.89 6.19 -2.08
C GLY A 40 -3.96 6.23 -0.56
N GLU A 41 -4.84 7.09 0.00
CA GLU A 41 -5.09 7.17 1.44
C GLU A 41 -5.58 5.80 1.99
N GLN A 42 -6.50 5.12 1.29
CA GLN A 42 -6.99 3.79 1.68
C GLN A 42 -5.89 2.72 1.68
N MET A 43 -4.99 2.74 0.68
CA MET A 43 -3.87 1.80 0.62
C MET A 43 -2.85 2.01 1.75
N GLU A 44 -2.64 3.26 2.17
CA GLU A 44 -1.77 3.58 3.31
C GLU A 44 -2.38 3.13 4.64
N GLN A 45 -3.70 3.28 4.80
CA GLN A 45 -4.43 2.75 5.95
C GLN A 45 -4.30 1.23 6.04
N LEU A 46 -4.47 0.51 4.93
CA LEU A 46 -4.32 -0.94 4.89
C LEU A 46 -2.92 -1.37 5.37
N ARG A 47 -1.88 -0.66 4.91
CA ARG A 47 -0.50 -0.91 5.34
C ARG A 47 -0.27 -0.65 6.83
N ASP A 48 -0.86 0.40 7.36
CA ASP A 48 -0.74 0.75 8.79
C ASP A 48 -1.40 -0.30 9.69
N ILE A 49 -2.60 -0.75 9.30
CA ILE A 49 -3.31 -1.85 9.95
C ILE A 49 -2.45 -3.11 9.93
N SER A 50 -1.92 -3.52 8.78
CA SER A 50 -1.05 -4.71 8.67
C SER A 50 0.19 -4.63 9.57
N LYS A 51 0.80 -3.44 9.71
CA LYS A 51 1.94 -3.25 10.62
C LYS A 51 1.55 -3.34 12.09
N THR A 52 0.36 -2.84 12.45
CA THR A 52 -0.15 -2.90 13.81
C THR A 52 -0.38 -4.34 14.24
N PHE A 53 -0.88 -5.19 13.34
CA PHE A 53 -1.02 -6.64 13.60
C PHE A 53 0.33 -7.33 13.85
N VAL A 54 1.39 -6.96 13.12
CA VAL A 54 2.73 -7.54 13.30
C VAL A 54 3.45 -6.99 14.54
N SER A 55 3.10 -5.78 14.99
CA SER A 55 3.78 -5.07 16.09
C SER A 55 3.16 -5.32 17.47
N GLN A 56 2.23 -6.26 17.60
CA GLN A 56 1.67 -6.65 18.89
C GLN A 56 2.51 -7.82 19.46
N PRO A 57 3.36 -7.60 20.49
CA PRO A 57 4.01 -8.70 21.20
C PRO A 57 2.98 -9.43 22.06
N ASP A 58 2.53 -10.56 21.55
CA ASP A 58 1.93 -11.74 22.20
C ASP A 58 1.01 -11.55 23.42
N ASN A 59 -0.28 -11.86 23.22
CA ASN A 59 -0.95 -12.83 24.10
C ASN A 59 -2.05 -13.58 23.32
N ASN A 60 -1.68 -14.51 22.43
CA ASN A 60 -2.48 -15.69 22.09
C ASN A 60 -1.71 -16.63 21.13
N PRO A 61 -1.35 -17.88 21.52
CA PRO A 61 -0.74 -18.83 20.61
C PRO A 61 -1.81 -19.48 19.73
N SER A 62 -2.00 -18.99 18.52
CA SER A 62 -2.65 -19.76 17.45
C SER A 62 -2.23 -19.23 16.08
N ALA A 63 -1.07 -19.71 15.62
CA ALA A 63 -0.82 -19.94 14.21
C ALA A 63 -0.12 -21.31 14.11
N THR A 64 -0.94 -22.36 14.18
CA THR A 64 -0.55 -23.67 13.67
C THR A 64 -0.27 -23.54 12.18
N ASP A 65 0.97 -23.89 11.83
CA ASP A 65 1.37 -24.75 10.71
C ASP A 65 0.90 -24.36 9.29
N GLU A 66 1.83 -23.88 8.47
CA GLU A 66 1.89 -24.39 7.10
C GLU A 66 3.34 -24.68 6.73
N LYS A 67 3.72 -25.92 7.04
CA LYS A 67 4.98 -26.56 6.71
C LYS A 67 4.90 -27.07 5.27
N SER A 68 5.85 -26.65 4.43
CA SER A 68 6.49 -27.41 3.36
C SER A 68 5.70 -28.58 2.74
N HIS A 69 5.30 -28.44 1.48
CA HIS A 69 5.39 -29.51 0.49
C HIS A 69 5.64 -28.96 -0.91
#